data_AF-A0AAD8FIS9-F1
#
_entry.id   AF-A0AAD8FIS9-F1
#
_cell.length_a   1.000
_cell.length_b   1.000
_cell.length_c   1.000
_cell.angle_alpha   90.00
_cell.angle_beta   90.00
_cell.angle_gamma   90.00
#
_symmetry.space_group_name_H-M   'P 1'
#
loop_
_entity.id
_entity.type
_entity.pdbx_description
1 polymer ?
#
loop_
_entity_poly.entity_id
_entity_poly.type
_entity_poly.pdbx_seq_one_letter_code
_entity_poly.pdbx_strand_id
1 'polypeptide(L)'
;MAMSGTVSFAHIQLFNFELKLGYCFGIQLNSCNDPMSIDFYLQVPSKNVSMITRVNEDTLISIPGISISLGPVGKAVPKLNFRFERSADGKVIQYSITLLVYMENSYTTYEVDQLRRRLIDSETLHALPCANQLPHFGKCSLQSVVSPHRSHC
;
A
#
# COMPACT_ATOMS: atom_id res chain seq x y z
N MET A 1 -2.30 7.84 9.20
CA MET A 1 -3.64 7.24 9.38
C MET A 1 -3.47 5.72 9.29
N ALA A 2 -4.03 4.93 10.21
CA ALA A 2 -3.95 3.47 10.18
C ALA A 2 -5.31 2.90 9.75
N MET A 3 -5.32 2.03 8.75
CA MET A 3 -6.54 1.41 8.22
C MET A 3 -6.38 -0.12 8.16
N SER A 4 -7.46 -0.84 8.45
CA SER A 4 -7.52 -2.31 8.40
C SER A 4 -8.60 -2.77 7.43
N GLY A 5 -8.33 -3.84 6.67
CA GLY A 5 -9.29 -4.43 5.74
C GLY A 5 -9.17 -5.95 5.65
N THR A 6 -10.24 -6.60 5.21
CA THR A 6 -10.26 -8.03 4.87
C THR A 6 -10.72 -8.19 3.43
N VAL A 7 -9.95 -8.92 2.62
CA VAL A 7 -10.35 -9.27 1.25
C VAL A 7 -10.68 -10.75 1.22
N SER A 8 -11.90 -11.08 0.77
CA SER A 8 -12.32 -12.44 0.44
C SER A 8 -12.44 -12.55 -1.08
N PHE A 9 -11.99 -13.67 -1.64
CA PHE A 9 -12.02 -13.97 -3.06
C PHE A 9 -12.67 -15.31 -3.29
N ALA A 10 -13.48 -15.46 -4.34
CA ALA A 10 -13.86 -16.75 -4.89
C ALA A 10 -13.78 -16.65 -6.42
N HIS A 11 -13.11 -17.61 -7.08
CA HIS A 11 -13.02 -17.66 -8.54
C HIS A 11 -13.84 -18.82 -9.08
N ILE A 12 -14.65 -18.56 -10.11
CA ILE A 12 -15.55 -19.58 -10.68
C ILE A 12 -14.78 -20.66 -11.46
N GLN A 13 -13.59 -20.34 -11.99
CA GLN A 13 -12.71 -21.36 -12.65
C GLN A 13 -11.70 -22.02 -11.69
N LEU A 14 -11.59 -21.58 -10.43
CA LEU A 14 -10.75 -22.21 -9.41
C LEU A 14 -11.67 -22.77 -8.32
N PHE A 15 -12.20 -23.99 -8.52
CA PHE A 15 -12.94 -24.81 -7.55
C PHE A 15 -12.99 -24.22 -6.13
N ASN A 16 -14.04 -23.45 -5.80
CA ASN A 16 -14.36 -22.94 -4.46
C ASN A 16 -13.16 -22.51 -3.58
N PHE A 17 -12.16 -21.84 -4.15
CA PHE A 17 -11.01 -21.39 -3.35
C PHE A 17 -11.30 -20.02 -2.75
N GLU A 18 -11.52 -19.97 -1.44
CA GLU A 18 -11.70 -18.71 -0.72
C GLU A 18 -10.36 -18.16 -0.23
N LEU A 19 -9.84 -17.09 -0.87
CA LEU A 19 -8.65 -16.42 -0.37
C LEU A 19 -9.04 -15.28 0.57
N LYS A 20 -8.75 -15.44 1.87
CA LYS A 20 -8.89 -14.40 2.89
C LYS A 20 -7.53 -13.83 3.28
N LEU A 21 -7.30 -12.55 2.98
CA LEU A 21 -6.10 -11.82 3.40
C LEU A 21 -6.51 -10.60 4.23
N GLY A 22 -6.23 -10.63 5.53
CA GLY A 22 -6.31 -9.46 6.40
C GLY A 22 -5.04 -8.64 6.28
N TYR A 23 -5.16 -7.32 6.18
CA TYR A 23 -4.03 -6.41 6.12
C TYR A 23 -4.27 -5.17 6.97
N CYS A 24 -3.17 -4.62 7.48
CA CYS A 24 -3.10 -3.32 8.13
C CYS A 24 -2.11 -2.46 7.34
N PHE A 25 -2.46 -1.22 7.03
CA PHE A 25 -1.52 -0.30 6.37
C PHE A 25 -1.54 1.10 6.99
N GLY A 26 -0.43 1.80 6.80
CA GLY A 26 -0.24 3.18 7.23
C GLY A 26 0.62 3.95 6.25
N ILE A 27 0.51 5.27 6.31
CA ILE A 27 1.27 6.20 5.47
C ILE A 27 1.83 7.35 6.29
N GLN A 28 3.01 7.83 5.89
CA GLN A 28 3.63 9.04 6.38
C GLN A 28 4.13 9.88 5.21
N LEU A 29 3.68 11.13 5.15
CA LEU A 29 4.13 12.08 4.13
C LEU A 29 5.47 12.69 4.53
N ASN A 30 6.39 12.75 3.58
CA ASN A 30 7.66 13.46 3.68
C ASN A 30 7.65 14.65 2.70
N SER A 31 6.93 15.71 3.08
CA SER A 31 6.77 16.92 2.27
C SER A 31 8.03 17.77 2.17
N CYS A 32 9.01 17.53 3.05
CA CYS A 32 10.29 18.24 3.05
C CYS A 32 11.34 17.61 2.13
N ASN A 33 11.09 16.41 1.61
CA ASN A 33 11.97 15.79 0.64
C ASN A 33 11.74 16.44 -0.73
N ASP A 34 12.81 16.58 -1.51
CA ASP A 34 12.75 17.00 -2.91
C ASP A 34 13.35 15.89 -3.79
N PRO A 35 12.53 15.11 -4.54
CA PRO A 35 11.08 15.24 -4.66
C PRO A 35 10.35 14.70 -3.41
N MET A 36 9.15 15.23 -3.16
CA MET A 36 8.29 14.76 -2.07
C MET A 36 7.96 13.27 -2.20
N SER A 37 7.84 12.61 -1.05
CA SER A 37 7.68 11.15 -0.96
C SER A 37 6.70 10.74 0.13
N ILE A 38 6.17 9.52 0.04
CA ILE A 38 5.34 8.87 1.05
C ILE A 38 6.05 7.60 1.51
N ASP A 39 6.19 7.45 2.83
CA ASP A 39 6.53 6.17 3.43
C ASP A 39 5.25 5.36 3.64
N PHE A 40 5.15 4.20 3.00
CA PHE A 40 4.04 3.27 3.10
C PHE A 40 4.45 2.05 3.94
N TYR A 41 3.60 1.73 4.91
CA TYR A 41 3.77 0.62 5.83
C TYR A 41 2.63 -0.37 5.58
N LEU A 42 2.97 -1.65 5.42
CA LEU A 42 2.01 -2.73 5.27
C LEU A 42 2.37 -3.87 6.21
N GLN A 43 1.36 -4.43 6.85
CA GLN A 43 1.45 -5.66 7.59
C GLN A 43 0.35 -6.61 7.12
N VAL A 44 0.74 -7.86 6.88
CA VAL A 44 -0.18 -8.97 6.58
C VAL A 44 0.03 -10.03 7.67
N PRO A 45 -0.69 -9.94 8.80
CA PRO A 45 -0.44 -10.78 9.97
C PRO A 45 -0.57 -12.27 9.69
N SER A 46 -1.55 -12.67 8.88
CA SER A 46 -1.80 -14.08 8.53
C SER A 46 -0.65 -14.74 7.76
N LYS A 47 0.29 -13.96 7.21
CA LYS A 47 1.48 -14.42 6.51
C LYS A 47 2.78 -14.04 7.24
N ASN A 48 2.69 -13.38 8.40
CA ASN A 48 3.83 -12.79 9.09
C ASN A 48 4.72 -11.93 8.17
N VAL A 49 4.09 -11.18 7.26
CA VAL A 49 4.77 -10.29 6.32
C VAL A 49 4.61 -8.86 6.81
N SER A 50 5.72 -8.13 6.79
CA SER A 50 5.73 -6.67 6.95
C SER A 50 6.58 -6.05 5.84
N MET A 51 6.17 -4.87 5.41
CA MET A 51 6.82 -4.14 4.33
C MET A 51 6.80 -2.65 4.67
N ILE A 52 7.94 -2.00 4.46
CA ILE A 52 8.08 -0.54 4.53
C ILE A 52 8.72 -0.12 3.20
N THR A 53 8.11 0.83 2.52
CA THR A 53 8.65 1.36 1.26
C THR A 53 8.48 2.86 1.18
N ARG A 54 9.45 3.54 0.59
CA ARG A 54 9.37 4.97 0.28
C ARG A 54 9.05 5.11 -1.20
N VAL A 55 8.00 5.87 -1.51
CA VAL A 55 7.53 6.07 -2.87
C VAL A 55 7.46 7.55 -3.18
N ASN A 56 8.00 7.94 -4.34
CA ASN A 56 8.06 9.32 -4.82
C ASN A 56 7.60 9.45 -6.28
N GLU A 57 7.09 8.39 -6.89
CA GLU A 57 6.59 8.38 -8.26
C GLU A 57 5.63 7.20 -8.46
N ASP A 58 4.98 7.17 -9.61
CA ASP A 58 4.14 6.04 -10.02
C ASP A 58 4.95 4.74 -9.99
N THR A 59 4.49 3.76 -9.24
CA THR A 59 5.21 2.50 -9.12
C THR A 59 4.30 1.32 -8.80
N LEU A 60 4.72 0.15 -9.27
CA LEU A 60 4.07 -1.12 -8.99
C LEU A 60 5.02 -2.01 -8.20
N ILE A 61 4.70 -2.24 -6.92
CA ILE A 61 5.57 -2.98 -6.01
C ILE A 61 4.93 -4.31 -5.60
N SER A 62 5.63 -5.42 -5.83
CA SER A 62 5.22 -6.73 -5.30
C SER A 62 5.34 -6.76 -3.78
N ILE A 63 4.35 -7.32 -3.09
CA ILE A 63 4.41 -7.47 -1.63
C ILE A 63 5.36 -8.64 -1.30
N PRO A 64 6.51 -8.39 -0.65
CA PRO A 64 7.50 -9.44 -0.40
C PRO A 64 6.92 -10.57 0.44
N GLY A 65 7.27 -11.82 0.11
CA GLY A 65 6.85 -12.99 0.88
C GLY A 65 5.37 -13.40 0.71
N ILE A 66 4.58 -12.68 -0.09
CA ILE A 66 3.21 -13.08 -0.40
C ILE A 66 3.14 -13.65 -1.82
N SER A 67 2.99 -14.96 -1.90
CA SER A 67 2.68 -15.70 -3.12
C SER A 67 1.80 -16.87 -2.72
N ILE A 68 0.61 -16.97 -3.30
CA ILE A 68 -0.33 -18.05 -3.00
C ILE A 68 -0.31 -19.05 -4.16
N SER A 69 0.09 -20.29 -3.88
CA SER A 69 -0.02 -21.38 -4.85
C SER A 69 -1.48 -21.71 -5.13
N LEU A 70 -1.83 -21.78 -6.40
CA LEU A 70 -3.14 -22.19 -6.91
C LEU A 70 -3.03 -23.54 -7.65
N GLY A 71 -2.00 -24.32 -7.33
CA GLY A 71 -1.74 -25.61 -7.96
C GLY A 71 -1.41 -25.46 -9.45
N PRO A 72 -2.02 -26.27 -10.34
CA PRO A 72 -1.71 -26.26 -11.78
C PRO A 72 -1.96 -24.92 -12.48
N VAL A 73 -2.80 -24.05 -11.91
CA VAL A 73 -3.12 -22.74 -12.50
C VAL A 73 -1.97 -21.74 -12.31
N GLY A 74 -1.05 -22.00 -11.38
CA GLY A 74 0.10 -21.15 -11.08
C GLY A 74 0.02 -20.57 -9.67
N LYS A 75 0.36 -19.28 -9.53
CA LYS A 75 0.36 -18.57 -8.24
C LYS A 75 -0.30 -17.20 -8.37
N ALA A 76 -0.98 -16.78 -7.31
CA ALA A 76 -1.47 -15.40 -7.16
C ALA A 76 -0.43 -14.57 -6.41
N VAL A 77 -0.05 -13.44 -7.01
CA VAL A 77 0.96 -12.50 -6.50
C VAL A 77 0.32 -11.12 -6.36
N PRO A 78 0.08 -10.64 -5.13
CA PRO A 78 -0.43 -9.30 -4.92
C PRO A 78 0.66 -8.25 -5.11
N LYS A 79 0.29 -7.13 -5.74
CA LYS A 79 1.14 -5.96 -5.99
C LYS A 79 0.39 -4.69 -5.59
N LEU A 80 1.13 -3.73 -5.06
CA LEU A 80 0.63 -2.40 -4.73
C LEU A 80 0.96 -1.46 -5.87
N ASN A 81 -0.06 -0.92 -6.50
CA ASN A 81 0.05 0.11 -7.51
C ASN A 81 -0.13 1.48 -6.84
N PHE A 82 0.93 2.26 -6.81
CA PHE A 82 0.93 3.63 -6.34
C PHE A 82 0.86 4.57 -7.53
N ARG A 83 -0.01 5.58 -7.44
CA ARG A 83 -0.05 6.68 -8.39
C ARG A 83 0.12 8.01 -7.69
N PHE A 84 0.89 8.90 -8.28
CA PHE A 84 1.31 10.20 -7.81
C PHE A 84 1.15 11.22 -8.94
N GLU A 85 0.22 12.14 -8.78
CA GLU A 85 0.05 13.27 -9.67
C GLU A 85 0.46 14.55 -8.93
N ARG A 86 1.43 15.28 -9.49
CA ARG A 86 1.90 16.56 -8.94
C ARG A 86 1.23 17.70 -9.67
N SER A 87 0.78 18.70 -8.92
CA SER A 87 0.38 19.98 -9.50
C SER A 87 1.57 20.68 -10.18
N ALA A 88 1.27 21.57 -11.11
CA ALA A 88 2.28 22.34 -11.85
C ALA A 88 3.19 23.20 -10.95
N ASP A 89 2.70 23.61 -9.78
CA ASP A 89 3.48 24.35 -8.78
C ASP A 89 4.26 23.44 -7.80
N GLY A 90 4.13 22.12 -7.95
CA GLY A 90 4.80 21.11 -7.12
C GLY A 90 4.30 21.02 -5.67
N LYS A 91 3.29 21.81 -5.28
CA LYS A 91 2.83 21.92 -3.89
C LYS A 91 1.70 20.99 -3.53
N VAL A 92 1.01 20.44 -4.53
CA VAL A 92 -0.12 19.54 -4.34
C VAL A 92 0.23 18.19 -4.92
N ILE A 93 0.04 17.16 -4.11
CA ILE A 93 0.20 15.77 -4.54
C ILE A 93 -1.14 15.09 -4.41
N GLN A 94 -1.67 14.63 -5.53
CA GLN A 94 -2.74 13.66 -5.54
C GLN A 94 -2.12 12.28 -5.55
N TYR A 95 -2.58 11.40 -4.67
CA TYR A 95 -2.07 10.04 -4.62
C TYR A 95 -3.19 9.03 -4.44
N SER A 96 -2.98 7.85 -5.01
CA SER A 96 -3.87 6.69 -4.84
C SER A 96 -3.05 5.42 -4.69
N ILE A 97 -3.61 4.45 -3.96
CA ILE A 97 -2.97 3.16 -3.73
C ILE A 97 -3.99 2.07 -4.02
N THR A 98 -3.66 1.20 -4.96
CA THR A 98 -4.52 0.07 -5.36
C THR A 98 -3.77 -1.23 -5.17
N LEU A 99 -4.37 -2.17 -4.46
CA LEU A 99 -3.96 -3.56 -4.44
C LEU A 99 -4.44 -4.24 -5.72
N LEU A 100 -3.51 -4.72 -6.52
CA LEU A 100 -3.72 -5.52 -7.71
C LEU A 100 -3.30 -6.96 -7.43
N VAL A 101 -3.97 -7.93 -8.05
CA VAL A 101 -3.54 -9.33 -7.97
C VAL A 101 -3.22 -9.82 -9.36
N TYR A 102 -1.99 -10.32 -9.52
CA TYR A 102 -1.52 -10.95 -10.74
C TYR A 102 -1.53 -12.45 -10.58
N MET A 103 -2.00 -13.14 -11.62
CA MET A 103 -1.84 -14.56 -11.78
C MET A 103 -0.57 -14.80 -12.59
N GLU A 104 0.38 -15.52 -12.02
CA GLU A 104 1.64 -15.87 -12.65
C GLU A 104 1.68 -17.38 -12.85
N ASN A 105 1.87 -17.83 -14.09
CA ASN A 105 2.12 -19.23 -14.43
C ASN A 105 3.33 -19.36 -15.37
N SER A 106 3.65 -20.58 -15.80
CA SER A 106 4.82 -20.83 -16.64
C SER A 106 4.75 -20.18 -18.04
N TYR A 107 3.57 -19.74 -18.47
CA TYR A 107 3.35 -19.25 -19.83
C TYR A 107 3.07 -17.74 -19.85
N THR A 108 2.44 -17.21 -18.81
CA THR A 108 1.86 -15.87 -18.82
C THR A 108 1.75 -15.28 -17.42
N THR A 109 1.73 -13.95 -17.38
CA THR A 109 1.35 -13.17 -16.22
C THR A 109 0.23 -12.22 -16.62
N TYR A 110 -0.88 -12.20 -15.89
CA TYR A 110 -2.00 -11.30 -16.16
C TYR A 110 -2.64 -10.80 -14.86
N GLU A 111 -3.18 -9.58 -14.90
CA GLU A 111 -3.94 -9.01 -13.79
C GLU A 111 -5.35 -9.62 -13.73
N VAL A 112 -5.84 -9.89 -12.52
CA VAL A 112 -7.22 -10.31 -12.28
C VAL A 112 -8.04 -9.12 -11.80
N ASP A 113 -8.74 -8.47 -12.72
CA ASP A 113 -9.50 -7.24 -12.43
C ASP A 113 -10.51 -7.38 -11.27
N GLN A 114 -11.12 -8.55 -11.11
CA GLN A 114 -12.09 -8.83 -10.04
C GLN A 114 -11.47 -8.74 -8.62
N LEU A 115 -10.15 -8.90 -8.53
CA LEU A 115 -9.36 -8.85 -7.30
C LEU A 115 -8.74 -7.48 -7.03
N ARG A 116 -8.96 -6.50 -7.92
CA ARG A 116 -8.53 -5.13 -7.69
C ARG A 116 -9.25 -4.55 -6.48
N ARG A 117 -8.48 -3.94 -5.58
CA ARG A 117 -9.00 -3.25 -4.38
C ARG A 117 -8.30 -1.91 -4.24
N ARG A 118 -9.09 -0.83 -4.17
CA ARG A 118 -8.55 0.48 -3.83
C ARG A 118 -8.35 0.52 -2.32
N LEU A 119 -7.11 0.77 -1.90
CA LEU A 119 -6.76 0.97 -0.50
C LEU A 119 -6.92 2.45 -0.13
N ILE A 120 -6.52 3.32 -1.05
CA ILE A 120 -6.73 4.76 -1.00
C ILE A 120 -7.22 5.17 -2.39
N ASP A 121 -8.44 5.71 -2.48
CA ASP A 121 -9.10 6.02 -3.76
C ASP A 121 -8.39 7.15 -4.50
N SER A 122 -8.34 8.33 -3.89
CA SER A 122 -7.59 9.51 -4.35
C SER A 122 -7.61 10.50 -3.20
N GLU A 123 -6.44 10.78 -2.64
CA GLU A 123 -6.29 11.79 -1.60
C GLU A 123 -5.38 12.91 -2.10
N THR A 124 -5.74 14.14 -1.75
CA THR A 124 -4.97 15.33 -2.09
C THR A 124 -4.22 15.82 -0.87
N LEU A 125 -2.91 16.01 -1.01
CA LEU A 125 -2.05 16.52 0.05
C LEU A 125 -1.47 17.86 -0.38
N HIS A 126 -1.42 18.78 0.57
CA HIS A 126 -0.79 20.08 0.40
C HIS A 126 0.56 20.09 1.12
N ALA A 127 1.62 20.41 0.39
CA ALA A 127 2.95 20.55 0.95
C ALA A 127 3.00 21.77 1.89
N LEU A 128 3.32 21.52 3.15
CA LEU A 128 3.60 22.58 4.10
C LEU A 128 5.01 23.15 3.84
N PRO A 129 5.22 24.47 3.97
CA PRO A 129 6.53 25.08 3.77
C PRO A 129 7.56 24.54 4.79
N CYS A 130 8.74 24.13 4.30
CA CYS A 130 9.82 23.52 5.10
C CYS A 130 10.52 24.50 6.06
N ALA A 131 10.21 25.79 5.98
CA ALA A 131 10.80 26.85 6.81
C ALA A 131 10.15 26.86 8.20
N ASN A 132 10.62 25.98 9.09
CA ASN A 132 10.68 26.13 10.56
C ASN A 132 11.22 24.89 11.31
N GLN A 133 11.99 24.01 10.66
CA GLN A 133 12.75 22.99 11.39
C GLN A 133 14.14 23.53 11.74
N LEU A 134 14.30 23.92 13.01
CA LEU A 134 15.60 24.18 13.64
C LEU A 134 16.56 22.98 13.41
N PRO A 135 17.88 23.22 13.31
CA PRO A 135 18.85 22.15 13.10
C PRO A 135 18.82 21.20 14.31
N HIS A 136 18.52 19.93 14.04
CA HIS A 136 18.73 18.73 14.86
C HIS A 136 18.93 18.94 16.37
N PHE A 137 17.91 18.60 17.17
CA PHE A 137 18.10 17.91 18.44
C PHE A 137 17.09 16.78 18.57
N GLY A 138 17.58 15.61 18.96
CA GLY A 138 16.81 14.38 19.11
C GLY A 138 15.56 14.57 19.95
N LYS A 139 14.42 14.29 19.33
CA LYS A 139 13.18 13.72 19.89
C LYS A 139 12.23 13.64 18.72
N CYS A 140 12.08 12.45 18.14
CA CYS A 140 10.89 12.14 17.37
C CYS A 140 9.69 12.35 18.30
N SER A 141 9.07 13.52 18.22
CA SER A 141 7.74 13.73 18.74
C SER A 141 6.83 12.85 17.90
N LEU A 142 6.45 11.70 18.45
CA LEU A 142 5.28 10.96 18.00
C LEU A 142 4.10 11.93 18.07
N GLN A 143 3.76 12.54 16.95
CA GLN A 143 2.36 12.89 16.69
C GLN A 143 1.66 11.61 16.24
N SER A 144 1.56 10.66 17.16
CA SER A 144 0.49 9.68 17.09
C SER A 144 -0.80 10.46 17.31
N VAL A 145 -1.58 10.64 16.25
CA VAL A 145 -3.02 10.77 16.44
C VAL A 145 -3.49 9.39 16.90
N VAL A 146 -3.35 9.11 18.20
CA VAL A 146 -3.97 7.97 18.85
C VAL A 146 -5.46 8.26 18.87
N SER A 147 -6.19 7.71 17.91
CA SER A 147 -7.58 7.39 18.19
C SER A 147 -7.57 6.09 19.00
N PRO A 148 -8.15 6.05 20.21
CA PRO A 148 -8.16 4.88 21.06
C PRO A 148 -9.26 3.95 20.58
N HIS A 149 -9.03 3.26 19.46
CA HIS A 149 -9.73 2.02 19.18
C HIS A 149 -8.70 0.93 18.96
N ARG A 150 -8.47 0.17 20.04
CA ARG A 150 -8.07 -1.22 19.97
C ARG A 150 -9.03 -1.94 19.03
N SER A 151 -8.63 -2.10 17.78
CA SER A 151 -9.06 -3.19 16.93
C SER A 151 -7.80 -3.88 16.49
N HIS A 152 -7.64 -5.11 16.97
CA HIS A 152 -6.49 -5.98 16.73
C HIS A 152 -5.97 -5.90 15.29
N CYS A 153 -4.80 -5.28 15.11
CA CYS A 153 -3.66 -5.97 14.53
C CYS A 153 -2.87 -6.53 15.74
#